data_AF-A0A7M2WXZ9-F1
#
_entry.id   AF-A0A7M2WXZ9-F1
#
_cell.length_a   1.000
_cell.length_b   1.000
_cell.length_c   1.000
_cell.angle_alpha   90.00
_cell.angle_beta   90.00
_cell.angle_gamma   90.00
#
_symmetry.space_group_name_H-M   'P 1'
#
loop_
_entity.id
_entity.type
_entity.pdbx_description
1 polymer ?
#
loop_
_entity_poly.entity_id
_entity_poly.type
_entity_poly.pdbx_seq_one_letter_code
_entity_poly.pdbx_strand_id
1 'polypeptide(L)'
;MREERGQLVGDQVIDQSFTLWGTIAGNVTAIQGSKFYSRGTIYGDLTVLHGGRVHVFGNITGSLIVKDGAKVIVSGAIGEDAINLGGRLYIDGSASVNGKVKADEGETQVDPAAKIGS
;
A
#
# COMPACT_ATOMS: atom_id res chain seq x y z
N MET A 1 -2.47 -6.73 -18.32
CA MET A 1 -2.71 -6.13 -16.99
C MET A 1 -4.08 -6.56 -16.54
N ARG A 2 -4.19 -7.26 -15.41
CA ARG A 2 -5.47 -7.74 -14.88
C ARG A 2 -6.17 -6.60 -14.16
N GLU A 3 -7.49 -6.49 -14.30
CA GLU A 3 -8.31 -5.56 -13.53
C GLU A 3 -9.35 -6.33 -12.71
N GLU A 4 -9.65 -5.82 -11.53
CA GLU A 4 -10.72 -6.33 -10.68
C GLU A 4 -11.63 -5.19 -10.23
N ARG A 5 -12.92 -5.34 -10.47
CA ARG A 5 -13.95 -4.32 -10.20
C ARG A 5 -14.95 -4.77 -9.14
N GLY A 6 -15.03 -6.07 -8.90
CA GLY A 6 -15.90 -6.66 -7.89
C GLY A 6 -15.21 -6.80 -6.54
N GLN A 7 -15.69 -7.75 -5.76
CA GLN A 7 -15.13 -8.10 -4.46
C GLN A 7 -14.31 -9.38 -4.57
N LEU A 8 -13.08 -9.36 -4.07
CA LEU A 8 -12.31 -10.56 -3.75
C LEU A 8 -12.41 -10.84 -2.25
N VAL A 9 -12.65 -12.08 -1.89
CA VAL A 9 -12.77 -12.50 -0.49
C VAL A 9 -11.55 -13.31 -0.09
N GLY A 10 -11.03 -13.05 1.11
CA GLY A 10 -9.84 -13.68 1.64
C GLY A 10 -8.55 -13.02 1.17
N ASP A 11 -7.43 -13.52 1.69
CA ASP A 11 -6.13 -12.95 1.45
C ASP A 11 -5.67 -13.14 0.00
N GLN A 12 -5.06 -12.10 -0.57
CA GLN A 12 -4.65 -12.07 -1.97
C GLN A 12 -3.13 -11.90 -2.10
N VAL A 13 -2.52 -12.69 -2.97
CA VAL A 13 -1.14 -12.49 -3.42
C VAL A 13 -1.17 -11.87 -4.82
N ILE A 14 -0.47 -10.76 -4.98
CA ILE A 14 -0.35 -10.04 -6.26
C ILE A 14 1.09 -10.17 -6.75
N ASP A 15 1.28 -10.99 -7.79
CA ASP A 15 2.58 -11.34 -8.38
C ASP A 15 2.75 -10.79 -9.81
N GLN A 16 1.74 -10.07 -10.31
CA GLN A 16 1.71 -9.52 -11.66
C GLN A 16 1.06 -8.14 -11.70
N SER A 17 0.97 -7.56 -12.90
CA SER A 17 0.32 -6.26 -13.10
C SER A 17 -1.19 -6.37 -12.83
N PHE A 18 -1.66 -5.62 -11.84
CA PHE A 18 -3.02 -5.73 -11.32
C PHE A 18 -3.57 -4.33 -10.99
N THR A 19 -4.84 -4.07 -11.29
CA THR A 19 -5.56 -2.89 -10.83
C THR A 19 -6.78 -3.31 -10.05
N LEU A 20 -6.88 -2.84 -8.81
CA LEU A 20 -8.09 -2.98 -8.01
C LEU A 20 -8.92 -1.70 -8.14
N TRP A 21 -10.12 -1.82 -8.67
CA TRP A 21 -11.17 -0.80 -8.62
C TRP A 21 -12.22 -1.11 -7.54
N GLY A 22 -12.45 -2.39 -7.26
CA GLY A 22 -13.44 -2.86 -6.29
C GLY A 22 -12.88 -3.01 -4.88
N THR A 23 -13.11 -4.17 -4.26
CA THR A 23 -12.68 -4.39 -2.87
C THR A 23 -11.97 -5.72 -2.68
N ILE A 24 -11.06 -5.76 -1.70
CA ILE A 24 -10.47 -7.00 -1.18
C ILE A 24 -10.85 -7.10 0.30
N ALA A 25 -11.63 -8.12 0.65
CA ALA A 25 -12.00 -8.44 2.02
C ALA A 25 -10.99 -9.42 2.63
N GLY A 26 -9.78 -8.91 2.90
CA GLY A 26 -8.65 -9.67 3.42
C GLY A 26 -7.34 -8.88 3.29
N ASN A 27 -6.24 -9.53 3.67
CA ASN A 27 -4.90 -8.97 3.54
C ASN A 27 -4.38 -9.09 2.10
N VAL A 28 -3.48 -8.21 1.72
CA VAL A 28 -2.83 -8.23 0.41
C VAL A 28 -1.33 -8.33 0.58
N THR A 29 -0.72 -9.29 -0.12
CA THR A 29 0.73 -9.39 -0.25
C THR A 29 1.13 -9.12 -1.70
N ALA A 30 1.83 -8.02 -1.95
CA ALA A 30 2.37 -7.68 -3.25
C ALA A 30 3.84 -8.11 -3.33
N ILE A 31 4.19 -8.92 -4.34
CA ILE A 31 5.52 -9.53 -4.47
C ILE A 31 6.18 -9.15 -5.80
N GLN A 32 7.37 -9.69 -6.06
CA GLN A 32 8.09 -9.50 -7.32
C GLN A 32 7.18 -9.70 -8.54
N GLY A 33 7.22 -8.73 -9.47
CA GLY A 33 6.36 -8.72 -10.66
C GLY A 33 5.07 -7.91 -10.47
N SER A 34 4.72 -7.56 -9.22
CA SER A 34 3.57 -6.71 -8.95
C SER A 34 3.80 -5.30 -9.50
N LYS A 35 2.94 -4.89 -10.42
CA LYS A 35 2.68 -3.48 -10.74
C LYS A 35 1.25 -3.23 -10.31
N PHE A 36 1.05 -3.06 -9.01
CA PHE A 36 -0.27 -3.03 -8.40
C PHE A 36 -0.76 -1.59 -8.24
N TYR A 37 -1.89 -1.26 -8.85
CA TYR A 37 -2.60 -0.01 -8.65
C TYR A 37 -3.84 -0.27 -7.79
N SER A 38 -3.78 0.12 -6.51
CA SER A 38 -4.90 -0.02 -5.59
C SER A 38 -5.75 1.26 -5.63
N ARG A 39 -6.83 1.26 -6.43
CA ARG A 39 -7.80 2.38 -6.49
C ARG A 39 -9.04 2.13 -5.63
N GLY A 40 -9.32 0.87 -5.35
CA GLY A 40 -10.40 0.43 -4.49
C GLY A 40 -10.04 0.38 -3.01
N THR A 41 -10.72 -0.48 -2.27
CA THR A 41 -10.52 -0.64 -0.82
C THR A 41 -9.96 -2.00 -0.48
N ILE A 42 -8.91 -2.03 0.34
CA ILE A 42 -8.39 -3.23 1.00
C ILE A 42 -8.86 -3.16 2.46
N TYR A 43 -9.65 -4.13 2.90
CA TYR A 43 -10.19 -4.20 4.26
C TYR A 43 -9.26 -4.85 5.29
N GLY A 44 -8.04 -5.20 4.89
CA GLY A 44 -6.97 -5.70 5.76
C GLY A 44 -5.68 -4.92 5.58
N ASP A 45 -4.56 -5.59 5.84
CA ASP A 45 -3.22 -5.03 5.68
C ASP A 45 -2.71 -5.15 4.25
N LEU A 46 -1.82 -4.23 3.87
CA LEU A 46 -1.01 -4.37 2.65
C LEU A 46 0.45 -4.58 3.03
N THR A 47 0.99 -5.76 2.72
CA THR A 47 2.43 -6.03 2.80
C THR A 47 3.03 -6.03 1.40
N VAL A 48 4.09 -5.24 1.19
CA VAL A 48 4.83 -5.20 -0.06
C VAL A 48 6.22 -5.76 0.15
N LEU A 49 6.46 -6.93 -0.45
CA LEU A 49 7.71 -7.66 -0.37
C LEU A 49 8.69 -7.24 -1.47
N HIS A 50 9.89 -7.79 -1.42
CA HIS A 50 10.97 -7.54 -2.37
C HIS A 50 10.50 -7.63 -3.82
N GLY A 51 10.86 -6.62 -4.63
CA GLY A 51 10.48 -6.53 -6.04
C GLY A 51 9.02 -6.13 -6.28
N GLY A 52 8.20 -6.05 -5.22
CA GLY A 52 6.83 -5.56 -5.28
C GLY A 52 6.77 -4.05 -5.50
N ARG A 53 5.87 -3.62 -6.38
CA ARG A 53 5.60 -2.21 -6.65
C ARG A 53 4.11 -1.94 -6.51
N VAL A 54 3.77 -0.95 -5.69
CA VAL A 54 2.38 -0.57 -5.42
C VAL A 54 2.21 0.94 -5.49
N HIS A 55 1.11 1.38 -6.10
CA HIS A 55 0.59 2.74 -5.93
C HIS A 55 -0.80 2.65 -5.32
N VAL A 56 -0.94 3.17 -4.11
CA VAL A 56 -2.19 3.24 -3.37
C VAL A 56 -2.88 4.57 -3.68
N PHE A 57 -3.96 4.53 -4.44
CA PHE A 57 -4.87 5.67 -4.65
C PHE A 57 -6.12 5.57 -3.78
N GLY A 58 -6.54 4.36 -3.44
CA GLY A 58 -7.73 4.08 -2.64
C GLY A 58 -7.41 3.97 -1.15
N ASN A 59 -8.12 3.07 -0.47
CA ASN A 59 -8.06 2.95 0.98
C ASN A 59 -7.49 1.59 1.41
N ILE A 60 -6.64 1.60 2.42
CA ILE A 60 -6.24 0.42 3.19
C ILE A 60 -6.75 0.65 4.60
N THR A 61 -7.64 -0.20 5.11
CA THR A 61 -8.20 0.01 6.45
C THR A 61 -7.23 -0.40 7.55
N GLY A 62 -6.34 -1.35 7.27
CA GLY A 62 -5.27 -1.75 8.18
C GLY A 62 -3.97 -0.98 7.96
N SER A 63 -2.87 -1.67 8.23
CA SER A 63 -1.51 -1.16 8.14
C SER A 63 -0.88 -1.40 6.76
N LEU A 64 0.05 -0.53 6.39
CA LEU A 64 0.94 -0.69 5.24
C LEU A 64 2.33 -1.10 5.74
N ILE A 65 2.84 -2.24 5.27
CA ILE A 65 4.21 -2.70 5.57
C ILE A 65 5.01 -2.77 4.28
N VAL A 66 6.13 -2.06 4.23
CA VAL A 66 7.03 -2.00 3.07
C VAL A 66 8.36 -2.65 3.44
N LYS A 67 8.71 -3.76 2.80
CA LYS A 67 9.97 -4.48 3.04
C LYS A 67 11.10 -4.02 2.11
N ASP A 68 12.31 -4.45 2.42
CA ASP A 68 13.49 -4.24 1.56
C ASP A 68 13.23 -4.61 0.09
N GLY A 69 13.75 -3.76 -0.80
CA GLY A 69 13.59 -3.90 -2.26
C GLY A 69 12.18 -3.62 -2.81
N ALA A 70 11.20 -3.29 -1.96
CA ALA A 70 9.88 -2.84 -2.38
C ALA A 70 9.87 -1.35 -2.75
N LYS A 71 8.88 -0.95 -3.57
CA LYS A 71 8.59 0.47 -3.84
C LYS A 71 7.10 0.75 -3.72
N VAL A 72 6.74 1.70 -2.86
CA VAL A 72 5.36 2.08 -2.62
C VAL A 72 5.18 3.60 -2.71
N ILE A 73 4.13 4.01 -3.40
CA ILE A 73 3.61 5.39 -3.37
C ILE A 73 2.22 5.34 -2.76
N VAL A 74 1.97 6.19 -1.77
CA VAL A 74 0.64 6.36 -1.16
C VAL A 74 0.12 7.74 -1.54
N SER A 75 -1.00 7.78 -2.25
CA SER A 75 -1.80 8.97 -2.57
C SER A 75 -3.23 8.86 -2.03
N GLY A 76 -3.57 7.73 -1.40
CA GLY A 76 -4.87 7.46 -0.78
C GLY A 76 -4.79 7.48 0.74
N ALA A 77 -5.63 6.67 1.40
CA ALA A 77 -5.69 6.62 2.86
C ALA A 77 -5.19 5.29 3.44
N ILE A 78 -4.46 5.38 4.55
CA ILE A 78 -4.06 4.26 5.41
C ILE A 78 -4.77 4.41 6.75
N GLY A 79 -5.51 3.38 7.15
CA GLY A 79 -6.35 3.38 8.35
C GLY A 79 -5.57 3.24 9.65
N GLU A 80 -4.38 2.65 9.59
CA GLU A 80 -3.47 2.49 10.73
C GLU A 80 -2.07 3.05 10.40
N ASP A 81 -1.01 2.28 10.64
CA ASP A 81 0.38 2.70 10.46
C ASP A 81 0.89 2.44 9.04
N ALA A 82 1.82 3.29 8.59
CA ALA A 82 2.64 3.03 7.42
C ALA A 82 4.08 2.78 7.88
N ILE A 83 4.54 1.53 7.75
CA ILE A 83 5.80 1.04 8.31
C ILE A 83 6.76 0.69 7.17
N ASN A 84 7.89 1.38 7.10
CA ASN A 84 8.96 1.08 6.15
C ASN A 84 10.12 0.36 6.86
N LEU A 85 10.35 -0.88 6.44
CA LEU A 85 11.34 -1.82 6.96
C LEU A 85 12.39 -2.13 5.88
N GLY A 86 12.93 -1.09 5.24
CA GLY A 86 14.03 -1.21 4.28
C GLY A 86 13.67 -0.87 2.82
N GLY A 87 12.40 -0.63 2.51
CA GLY A 87 11.96 -0.31 1.16
C GLY A 87 12.04 1.18 0.82
N ARG A 88 11.41 1.54 -0.32
CA ARG A 88 11.18 2.93 -0.72
C ARG A 88 9.71 3.28 -0.56
N LEU A 89 9.40 4.16 0.39
CA LEU A 89 8.06 4.62 0.67
C LEU A 89 7.95 6.13 0.40
N TYR A 90 7.05 6.51 -0.50
CA TYR A 90 6.68 7.90 -0.72
C TYR A 90 5.23 8.12 -0.29
N ILE A 91 5.01 9.03 0.66
CA ILE A 91 3.69 9.50 1.07
C ILE A 91 3.45 10.84 0.37
N ASP A 92 2.53 10.84 -0.58
CA ASP A 92 2.15 12.02 -1.37
C ASP A 92 1.35 13.04 -0.55
N GLY A 93 1.37 14.31 -0.95
CA GLY A 93 0.68 15.39 -0.23
C GLY A 93 -0.85 15.23 -0.15
N SER A 94 -1.43 14.42 -1.03
CA SER A 94 -2.86 14.05 -0.98
C SER A 94 -3.19 12.93 0.00
N ALA A 95 -2.19 12.22 0.50
CA ALA A 95 -2.38 11.05 1.34
C ALA A 95 -2.80 11.39 2.78
N SER A 96 -3.48 10.43 3.40
CA SER A 96 -3.82 10.45 4.83
C SER A 96 -3.38 9.15 5.48
N VAL A 97 -2.61 9.23 6.56
CA VAL A 97 -2.25 8.09 7.40
C VAL A 97 -2.83 8.37 8.78
N ASN A 98 -3.82 7.58 9.21
CA ASN A 98 -4.49 7.81 10.48
C ASN A 98 -3.62 7.46 11.69
N GLY A 99 -2.73 6.47 11.54
CA GLY A 99 -1.70 6.13 12.51
C GLY A 99 -0.40 6.89 12.23
N LYS A 100 0.72 6.21 12.44
CA LYS A 100 2.06 6.78 12.34
C LYS A 100 2.75 6.34 11.05
N VAL A 101 3.64 7.20 10.55
CA VAL A 101 4.65 6.80 9.57
C VAL A 101 5.92 6.40 10.32
N LYS A 102 6.27 5.11 10.28
CA LYS A 102 7.47 4.55 10.91
C LYS A 102 8.52 4.30 9.83
N ALA A 103 9.58 5.09 9.86
CA ALA A 103 10.69 5.01 8.92
C ALA A 103 11.89 4.32 9.59
N ASP A 104 11.74 3.02 9.86
CA ASP A 104 12.73 2.26 10.65
C ASP A 104 13.99 1.99 9.81
N GLU A 105 13.82 1.63 8.54
CA GLU A 105 14.89 1.38 7.59
C GLU A 105 14.49 1.80 6.16
N GLY A 106 15.49 1.97 5.28
CA GLY A 106 15.27 2.32 3.87
C GLY A 106 15.07 3.81 3.63
N GLU A 107 14.33 4.17 2.59
CA GLU A 107 14.06 5.55 2.21
C GLU A 107 12.57 5.85 2.35
N THR A 108 12.24 6.74 3.29
CA THR A 108 10.88 7.26 3.46
C THR A 108 10.88 8.75 3.20
N GLN A 109 10.02 9.16 2.27
CA GLN A 109 9.77 10.56 1.97
C GLN A 109 8.29 10.85 2.22
N VAL A 110 8.02 11.87 3.03
CA VAL A 110 6.66 12.32 3.35
C VAL A 110 6.53 13.75 2.86
N ASP A 111 5.58 13.97 1.96
CA ASP A 111 5.24 15.32 1.53
C ASP A 111 4.70 16.13 2.71
N PRO A 112 5.14 17.39 2.92
CA PRO A 112 4.67 18.23 4.03
C PRO A 112 3.15 18.46 4.08
N ALA A 113 2.44 18.29 2.96
CA ALA A 113 0.98 18.43 2.90
C ALA A 113 0.23 17.16 3.32
N ALA A 114 0.90 16.01 3.44
CA ALA A 114 0.29 14.76 3.84
C ALA A 114 -0.26 14.86 5.28
N LYS A 115 -1.42 14.23 5.51
CA LYS A 115 -2.05 14.21 6.84
C LYS A 115 -1.61 12.98 7.60
N ILE A 116 -0.76 13.16 8.60
CA ILE A 116 -0.27 12.06 9.44
C ILE A 116 -0.87 12.17 10.83
N GLY A 117 -1.38 11.05 11.34
CA GLY A 117 -1.89 10.93 12.70
C GLY A 117 -0.81 11.19 13.75
N SER A 118 -1.27 11.61 14.93
CA SER A 118 -0.45 11.90 16.11
C SER A 118 -0.08 10.65 16.90
#